data_AF-A0A930DYE0-F1
#
_entry.id   AF-A0A930DYE0-F1
#
_cell.length_a   1.000
_cell.length_b   1.000
_cell.length_c   1.000
_cell.angle_alpha   90.00
_cell.angle_beta   90.00
_cell.angle_gamma   90.00
#
_symmetry.space_group_name_H-M   'P 1'
#
loop_
_entity.id
_entity.type
_entity.pdbx_description
1 polymer ?
#
loop_
_entity_poly.entity_id
_entity_poly.type
_entity_poly.pdbx_seq_one_letter_code
_entity_poly.pdbx_strand_id
1 'polypeptide(L)' 'NKDLNKLFDVVNILAEGGILEAKYRDHDLSGKYKGTRECHIEPDWLLVYEIQNDVLVLILYRLGTHSELFKK' A
#
# COMPACT_ATOMS: atom_id res chain seq x y z
N ASN A 1 -17.95 -4.16 6.34
CA ASN A 1 -17.04 -3.14 6.90
C ASN A 1 -15.62 -3.66 6.87
N LYS A 2 -14.68 -2.87 6.35
CA LYS A 2 -13.25 -3.15 6.45
C LYS A 2 -12.77 -2.82 7.86
N ASP A 3 -11.86 -3.63 8.40
CA ASP A 3 -11.24 -3.37 9.70
C ASP A 3 -10.09 -2.39 9.52
N LEU A 4 -10.28 -1.16 10.00
CA LEU A 4 -9.28 -0.10 9.88
C LEU A 4 -8.03 -0.36 10.72
N ASN A 5 -8.10 -1.21 11.75
CA ASN A 5 -6.92 -1.52 12.55
C ASN A 5 -5.84 -2.22 11.71
N LYS A 6 -6.24 -3.09 10.77
CA LYS A 6 -5.31 -3.75 9.84
C LYS A 6 -4.56 -2.76 8.95
N LEU A 7 -5.24 -1.70 8.53
CA LEU A 7 -4.62 -0.62 7.77
C LEU A 7 -3.62 0.13 8.65
N PHE A 8 -4.02 0.51 9.86
CA PHE A 8 -3.13 1.23 10.78
C PHE A 8 -1.89 0.43 11.17
N ASP A 9 -2.02 -0.89 11.37
CA ASP A 9 -0.87 -1.76 11.65
C ASP A 9 0.16 -1.71 10.51
N VAL A 10 -0.29 -1.81 9.26
CA VAL A 10 0.58 -1.72 8.08
C VAL A 10 1.21 -0.34 7.96
N VAL A 11 0.42 0.71 8.15
CA VAL A 11 0.90 2.10 8.09
C VAL A 11 1.97 2.37 9.16
N ASN A 12 1.79 1.86 10.38
CA ASN A 12 2.76 2.02 11.45
C ASN A 12 4.09 1.34 11.13
N ILE A 13 4.06 0.10 10.60
CA ILE A 13 5.27 -0.61 10.17
C ILE A 13 6.02 0.20 9.11
N LEU A 14 5.30 0.70 8.10
CA LEU A 14 5.90 1.52 7.04
C LEU A 14 6.46 2.85 7.60
N ALA A 15 5.76 3.49 8.54
CA ALA A 15 6.15 4.76 9.16
C ALA A 15 7.43 4.66 9.99
N GLU A 16 7.69 3.50 10.56
CA GLU A 16 8.92 3.21 11.30
C GLU A 16 10.07 2.76 10.37
N GLY A 17 9.86 2.72 9.05
CA GLY A 17 10.83 2.20 8.08
C GLY A 17 10.98 0.67 8.13
N GLY A 18 10.00 -0.01 8.72
CA GLY A 18 9.96 -1.47 8.83
C GLY A 18 9.66 -2.16 7.50
N ILE A 19 9.96 -3.45 7.45
CA ILE A 19 9.71 -4.31 6.29
C ILE A 19 8.39 -5.06 6.51
N LEU A 20 7.47 -4.96 5.55
CA LEU A 20 6.22 -5.71 5.59
C LEU A 20 6.47 -7.22 5.43
N GLU A 21 5.71 -8.03 6.18
CA GLU A 21 5.70 -9.49 6.00
C GLU A 21 5.26 -9.88 4.58
N ALA A 22 5.75 -11.01 4.07
CA ALA A 22 5.46 -11.50 2.72
C ALA A 22 3.95 -11.66 2.42
N LYS A 23 3.10 -11.84 3.44
CA LYS A 23 1.63 -11.93 3.29
C LYS A 23 1.00 -10.67 2.68
N TYR A 24 1.63 -9.50 2.88
CA TYR A 24 1.17 -8.22 2.33
C TYR A 24 1.54 -8.05 0.85
N ARG A 25 2.36 -8.95 0.27
CA ARG A 25 2.74 -8.94 -1.16
C ARG A 25 3.23 -7.57 -1.64
N ASP A 26 4.02 -6.91 -0.82
CA ASP A 26 4.57 -5.59 -1.11
C ASP A 26 5.48 -5.64 -2.35
N HIS A 27 5.23 -4.79 -3.35
CA HIS A 27 5.99 -4.78 -4.60
C HIS A 27 5.94 -3.41 -5.30
N ASP A 28 6.94 -3.16 -6.16
CA ASP A 28 6.98 -1.97 -7.00
C ASP A 28 5.95 -2.04 -8.13
N LEU A 29 5.24 -0.94 -8.36
CA LEU A 29 4.36 -0.79 -9.50
C LEU A 29 5.12 -0.35 -10.76
N SER A 30 4.55 -0.70 -11.91
CA SER A 30 5.09 -0.34 -13.23
C SER A 30 4.11 0.52 -14.04
N GLY A 31 4.56 1.01 -15.21
CA GLY A 31 3.74 1.84 -16.09
C GLY A 31 3.43 3.22 -15.49
N LYS A 32 2.15 3.59 -15.44
CA LYS A 32 1.70 4.92 -14.98
C LYS A 32 2.05 5.19 -13.50
N TYR A 33 2.18 4.14 -12.70
CA TYR A 33 2.50 4.22 -11.27
C TYR A 33 3.96 3.84 -10.99
N LYS A 34 4.85 3.93 -12.00
CA LYS A 34 6.28 3.70 -11.80
C LYS A 34 6.83 4.65 -10.74
N GLY A 35 7.51 4.09 -9.74
CA GLY A 35 8.05 4.83 -8.59
C GLY A 35 7.22 4.72 -7.32
N THR A 36 6.03 4.11 -7.39
CA THR A 36 5.23 3.78 -6.19
C THR A 36 5.23 2.28 -5.93
N ARG A 37 4.79 1.89 -4.74
CA ARG A 37 4.63 0.51 -4.28
C ARG A 37 3.17 0.18 -4.02
N GLU A 38 2.83 -1.09 -4.06
CA GLU A 38 1.51 -1.62 -3.68
C GLU A 38 1.66 -2.77 -2.68
N CYS A 39 0.78 -2.80 -1.67
CA CYS A 39 0.60 -3.96 -0.81
C CYS A 39 -0.88 -4.28 -0.56
N HIS A 40 -1.15 -5.51 -0.15
CA HIS A 40 -2.47 -6.03 0.17
C HIS A 40 -2.74 -5.99 1.67
N ILE A 41 -3.66 -5.14 2.13
CA ILE A 41 -4.19 -5.17 3.50
C ILE A 41 -5.13 -6.38 3.68
N GLU A 42 -5.91 -6.69 2.64
CA GLU A 42 -6.72 -7.90 2.48
C GLU A 42 -6.64 -8.35 1.00
N PRO A 43 -7.13 -9.57 0.64
CA PRO A 43 -7.00 -10.09 -0.72
C PRO A 43 -7.44 -9.11 -1.82
N ASP A 44 -8.49 -8.33 -1.56
CA ASP A 44 -9.05 -7.33 -2.47
C ASP A 44 -9.12 -5.94 -1.81
N TRP A 45 -8.11 -5.59 -1.00
CA TRP A 45 -7.97 -4.27 -0.38
C TRP A 45 -6.52 -3.83 -0.43
N LEU A 46 -6.21 -2.92 -1.34
CA LEU A 46 -4.85 -2.55 -1.69
C LEU A 46 -4.50 -1.16 -1.14
N LEU A 47 -3.24 -1.01 -0.75
CA LEU A 47 -2.61 0.23 -0.38
C LEU A 47 -1.51 0.55 -1.39
N VAL A 48 -1.64 1.66 -2.11
CA VAL A 48 -0.59 2.21 -2.98
C VAL A 48 0.09 3.36 -2.25
N TYR A 49 1.43 3.34 -2.16
CA TYR A 49 2.22 4.30 -1.39
C TYR A 49 3.61 4.56 -2.01
N GLU A 50 4.34 5.55 -1.48
CA GLU A 50 5.70 5.92 -1.89
C GLU A 50 6.54 6.24 -0.62
N ILE A 51 7.87 6.11 -0.70
CA ILE A 51 8.83 6.51 0.35
C ILE A 51 9.81 7.50 -0.28
N GLN A 52 10.00 8.70 0.30
CA GLN A 52 10.89 9.74 -0.25
C GLN A 52 11.94 10.24 0.75
N ASN A 53 13.23 10.18 0.39
CA ASN A 53 14.34 10.86 1.08
C ASN A 53 14.36 10.70 2.63
N ASP A 54 14.24 9.47 3.14
CA ASP A 54 14.20 9.17 4.59
C ASP A 54 13.06 9.84 5.38
N VAL A 55 12.10 10.46 4.68
CA VAL A 55 10.85 10.97 5.22
C VAL A 55 9.73 10.12 4.62
N LEU A 56 8.99 9.38 5.45
CA LEU A 56 7.81 8.68 4.94
C LEU A 56 6.74 9.71 4.55
N VAL A 57 6.66 10.03 3.26
CA VAL A 57 5.50 10.70 2.66
C VAL A 57 4.54 9.62 2.19
N LEU A 58 3.69 9.14 3.09
CA LEU A 58 2.67 8.15 2.77
C LEU A 58 1.53 8.79 1.95
N ILE A 59 1.64 8.73 0.64
CA ILE A 59 0.57 9.21 -0.27
C ILE A 59 -0.41 8.07 -0.52
N LEU A 60 -1.54 8.08 0.18
CA LEU A 60 -2.65 7.15 -0.03
C LEU A 60 -3.40 7.52 -1.33
N TYR A 61 -2.93 7.02 -2.47
CA TYR A 61 -3.49 7.42 -3.78
C TYR A 61 -4.94 6.98 -3.98
N ARG A 62 -5.26 5.74 -3.60
CA ARG A 62 -6.59 5.14 -3.75
C ARG A 62 -6.76 3.98 -2.76
N LEU A 63 -7.99 3.76 -2.32
CA LEU A 63 -8.37 2.65 -1.45
C LEU A 63 -9.63 2.00 -2.02
N GLY A 64 -9.58 0.71 -2.33
CA GLY A 64 -10.69 0.00 -2.96
C GLY A 64 -10.32 -1.43 -3.37
N THR A 65 -11.25 -2.10 -4.03
CA THR A 65 -11.08 -3.39 -4.70
C THR A 65 -10.24 -3.26 -5.96
N HIS A 66 -9.67 -4.37 -6.45
CA HIS A 66 -8.85 -4.40 -7.65
C HIS A 66 -9.60 -3.81 -8.87
N SER A 67 -10.91 -4.09 -8.99
CA SER A 67 -11.77 -3.55 -10.05
C SER A 67 -12.01 -2.03 -9.90
N GLU A 68 -12.10 -1.52 -8.67
CA GLU A 68 -12.24 -0.08 -8.42
C GLU A 68 -10.93 0.67 -8.68
N LEU A 69 -9.79 0.01 -8.48
CA LEU A 69 -8.45 0.59 -8.59
C LEU A 69 -7.86 0.48 -10.00
N PHE A 70 -8.11 -0.63 -10.68
CA PHE A 70 -7.57 -0.95 -11.99
C PHE A 70 -8.72 -1.30 -12.92
N LYS A 71 -9.12 -0.34 -13.75
CA LYS A 71 -10.06 -0.58 -14.85
C LYS A 71 -9.43 -1.60 -15.80
N LYS A 72 -9.82 -2.86 -15.67
CA LYS A 72 -9.81 -3.81 -16.77
C LYS A 72 -11.13 -3.74 -17.51
#